data_AF-A0A524LU18-F1
#
_entry.id   AF-A0A524LU18-F1
#
_cell.length_a   1.000
_cell.length_b   1.000
_cell.length_c   1.000
_cell.angle_alpha   90.00
_cell.angle_beta   90.00
_cell.angle_gamma   90.00
#
_symmetry.space_group_name_H-M   'P 1'
#
loop_
_entity.id
_entity.type
_entity.pdbx_description
1 polymer ?
#
loop_
_entity_poly.entity_id
_entity_poly.type
_entity_poly.pdbx_seq_one_letter_code
_entity_poly.pdbx_strand_id
1 'polypeptide(L)'
;MNWTNYCIMTKHLRLITSLVFLLASGVNAQVNTEKFRSDEGKTGFSLRAELNFTIMSGNTDFIFLGSDTRLDYSRKSGFTFLIFNGGFGSNNGKRFFSETLAHLRNVETIHEMIQIEAFGQYDTNKERLLLERMIGGAGPRFRLYRTDSFQFILGTSLFYETELYDLS
;
A
#
# COMPACT_ATOMS: atom_id res chain seq x y z
N MET A 1 -3.45 -40.09 28.24
CA MET A 1 -3.31 -38.74 27.66
C MET A 1 -4.59 -37.98 28.00
N ASN A 2 -4.52 -37.03 28.94
CA ASN A 2 -5.69 -36.61 29.75
C ASN A 2 -6.58 -35.59 29.02
N TRP A 3 -7.89 -35.91 28.97
CA TRP A 3 -8.97 -35.12 28.37
C TRP A 3 -9.07 -33.66 28.87
N THR A 4 -8.63 -33.42 30.12
CA THR A 4 -8.59 -32.10 30.75
C THR A 4 -7.67 -31.11 30.00
N ASN A 5 -6.55 -31.58 29.46
CA ASN A 5 -5.61 -30.73 28.73
C ASN A 5 -6.17 -30.30 27.36
N TYR A 6 -7.02 -31.13 26.74
CA TYR A 6 -7.65 -30.83 25.46
C TYR A 6 -8.73 -29.73 25.60
N CYS A 7 -9.46 -29.75 26.71
CA CYS A 7 -10.49 -28.75 27.02
C CYS A 7 -9.90 -27.37 27.37
N ILE A 8 -8.76 -27.36 28.07
CA ILE A 8 -8.02 -26.12 28.40
C ILE A 8 -7.40 -25.52 27.13
N MET A 9 -6.77 -26.34 26.29
CA MET A 9 -6.16 -25.90 25.02
C MET A 9 -7.17 -25.30 24.04
N THR A 10 -8.36 -25.90 23.93
CA THR A 10 -9.44 -25.38 23.07
C THR A 10 -10.07 -24.08 23.59
N LYS A 11 -10.14 -23.89 24.92
CA LYS A 11 -10.54 -22.61 25.52
C LYS A 11 -9.52 -21.50 25.22
N HIS A 12 -8.23 -21.75 25.43
CA HIS A 12 -7.19 -20.77 25.13
C HIS A 12 -7.13 -20.43 23.64
N LEU A 13 -7.28 -21.43 22.76
CA LEU A 13 -7.33 -21.22 21.32
C LEU A 13 -8.51 -20.32 20.93
N ARG A 14 -9.72 -20.56 21.47
CA ARG A 14 -10.89 -19.69 21.23
C ARG A 14 -10.69 -18.27 21.77
N LEU A 15 -10.05 -18.12 22.93
CA LEU A 15 -9.77 -16.82 23.54
C LEU A 15 -8.76 -16.01 22.72
N ILE A 16 -7.70 -16.67 22.22
CA ILE A 16 -6.71 -16.09 21.30
C ILE A 16 -7.41 -15.69 20.00
N THR A 17 -8.28 -16.56 19.46
CA THR A 17 -9.01 -16.27 18.21
C THR A 17 -9.94 -15.07 18.38
N SER A 18 -10.71 -14.99 19.46
CA SER A 18 -11.57 -13.82 19.77
C SER A 18 -10.76 -12.54 19.99
N LEU A 19 -9.60 -12.63 20.63
CA LEU A 19 -8.72 -11.47 20.87
C LEU A 19 -8.15 -10.93 19.56
N VAL A 20 -7.75 -11.82 18.63
CA VAL A 20 -7.30 -11.43 17.28
C VAL A 20 -8.42 -10.74 16.50
N PHE A 21 -9.67 -11.23 16.60
CA PHE A 21 -10.82 -10.59 15.94
C PHE A 21 -11.17 -9.21 16.52
N LEU A 22 -10.98 -9.00 17.82
CA LEU A 22 -11.20 -7.71 18.48
C LEU A 22 -10.14 -6.66 18.10
N LEU A 23 -8.91 -7.08 17.82
CA LEU A 23 -7.82 -6.17 17.42
C LEU A 23 -7.86 -5.77 15.93
N ALA A 24 -8.73 -6.39 15.13
CA ALA A 24 -8.85 -6.14 13.70
C ALA A 24 -9.80 -4.97 13.34
N SER A 25 -10.41 -4.30 14.31
CA SER A 25 -11.38 -3.22 14.04
C SER A 25 -10.69 -1.92 13.62
N GLY A 26 -10.85 -1.55 12.35
CA GLY A 26 -10.64 -0.17 11.87
C GLY A 26 -9.38 0.08 11.03
N VAL A 27 -9.17 -0.69 9.95
CA VAL A 27 -8.12 -0.36 8.96
C VAL A 27 -8.77 0.19 7.69
N ASN A 28 -9.10 1.48 7.69
CA ASN A 28 -9.66 2.18 6.51
C ASN A 28 -8.57 2.82 5.62
N ALA A 29 -7.30 2.54 5.86
CA ALA A 29 -6.16 3.12 5.12
C ALA A 29 -5.59 2.19 4.02
N GLN A 30 -6.21 1.02 3.76
CA GLN A 30 -5.70 0.06 2.79
C GLN A 30 -6.03 0.47 1.35
N VAL A 31 -5.05 1.04 0.66
CA VAL A 31 -5.10 1.22 -0.80
C VAL A 31 -4.89 -0.14 -1.46
N ASN A 32 -5.77 -0.51 -2.40
CA ASN A 32 -5.61 -1.72 -3.19
C ASN A 32 -4.39 -1.59 -4.12
N THR A 33 -3.32 -2.32 -3.82
CA THR A 33 -2.09 -2.33 -4.63
C THR A 33 -2.05 -3.45 -5.67
N GLU A 34 -3.06 -4.32 -5.75
CA GLU A 34 -3.07 -5.47 -6.68
C GLU A 34 -3.05 -5.01 -8.14
N LYS A 35 -3.68 -3.87 -8.44
CA LYS A 35 -3.67 -3.25 -9.78
C LYS A 35 -2.27 -2.93 -10.30
N PHE A 36 -1.24 -2.96 -9.44
CA PHE A 36 0.12 -2.64 -9.81
C PHE A 36 1.08 -3.85 -9.78
N ARG A 37 0.59 -5.08 -9.62
CA ARG A 37 1.44 -6.27 -9.63
C ARG A 37 2.04 -6.48 -11.04
N SER A 38 3.36 -6.38 -11.15
CA SER A 38 4.11 -6.76 -12.37
C SER A 38 4.17 -8.28 -12.50
N ASP A 39 4.14 -8.78 -13.74
CA ASP A 39 4.24 -10.21 -14.03
C ASP A 39 5.53 -10.82 -13.45
N GLU A 40 5.37 -11.92 -12.74
CA GLU A 40 6.47 -12.63 -12.10
C GLU A 40 7.45 -13.15 -13.16
N GLY A 41 8.74 -12.83 -13.02
CA GLY A 41 9.80 -13.56 -13.73
C GLY A 41 10.97 -12.74 -14.24
N LYS A 42 10.88 -11.41 -14.32
CA LYS A 42 12.01 -10.57 -14.73
C LYS A 42 12.72 -9.98 -13.53
N THR A 43 13.90 -10.52 -13.21
CA THR A 43 14.84 -9.89 -12.28
C THR A 43 15.44 -8.64 -12.92
N GLY A 44 15.60 -7.57 -12.16
CA GLY A 44 16.16 -6.31 -12.61
C GLY A 44 15.26 -5.12 -12.31
N PHE A 45 15.56 -4.01 -12.98
CA PHE A 45 14.81 -2.76 -12.86
C PHE A 45 13.70 -2.67 -13.92
N SER A 46 12.56 -2.13 -13.53
CA SER A 46 11.49 -1.72 -14.43
C SER A 46 11.03 -0.31 -14.08
N LEU A 47 10.74 0.50 -15.09
CA LEU A 47 10.20 1.83 -14.95
C LEU A 47 8.98 1.94 -15.88
N ARG A 48 7.87 2.42 -15.32
CA ARG A 48 6.70 2.88 -16.07
C ARG A 48 6.45 4.32 -15.64
N ALA A 49 6.33 5.24 -16.59
CA ALA A 49 5.97 6.62 -16.31
C ALA A 49 4.93 7.07 -17.33
N GLU A 50 3.85 7.66 -16.85
CA GLU A 50 2.81 8.31 -17.62
C GLU A 50 2.75 9.77 -17.18
N LEU A 51 2.74 10.69 -18.13
CA LEU A 51 2.64 12.12 -17.88
C LEU A 51 1.43 12.64 -18.64
N ASN A 52 0.53 13.29 -17.92
CA ASN A 52 -0.72 13.82 -18.46
C ASN A 52 -0.69 15.34 -18.43
N PHE A 53 -0.75 15.98 -19.58
CA PHE A 53 -0.82 17.43 -19.70
C PHE A 53 -2.07 17.82 -20.48
N THR A 54 -2.85 18.75 -19.94
CA THR A 54 -4.10 19.20 -20.58
C THR A 54 -4.22 20.71 -20.41
N ILE A 55 -4.47 21.39 -21.53
CA ILE A 55 -4.85 22.80 -21.57
C ILE A 55 -6.18 22.89 -22.30
N MET A 56 -7.15 23.57 -21.72
CA MET A 56 -8.42 23.91 -22.36
C MET A 56 -8.69 25.39 -22.13
N SER A 57 -9.12 26.11 -23.16
CA SER A 57 -9.48 27.54 -23.07
C SER A 57 -10.80 27.77 -23.82
N GLY A 58 -11.60 28.70 -23.32
CA GLY A 58 -12.96 28.96 -23.78
C GLY A 58 -13.61 30.01 -22.88
N ASN A 59 -14.74 29.67 -22.23
CA ASN A 59 -15.31 30.52 -21.17
C ASN A 59 -14.48 30.48 -19.87
N THR A 60 -13.67 29.43 -19.68
CA THR A 60 -12.78 29.25 -18.53
C THR A 60 -11.46 28.63 -18.98
N ASP A 61 -10.36 29.05 -18.35
CA ASP A 61 -9.03 28.48 -18.59
C ASP A 61 -8.77 27.32 -17.64
N PHE A 62 -8.51 26.14 -18.19
CA PHE A 62 -8.22 24.92 -17.45
C PHE A 62 -6.82 24.41 -17.82
N ILE A 63 -5.99 24.19 -16.80
CA ILE A 63 -4.66 23.60 -16.96
C ILE A 63 -4.54 22.45 -15.98
N PHE A 64 -4.15 21.28 -16.46
CA PHE A 64 -3.88 20.10 -15.65
C PHE A 64 -2.53 19.49 -16.03
N LEU A 65 -1.75 19.15 -15.00
CA LEU A 65 -0.54 18.35 -15.13
C LEU A 65 -0.61 17.21 -14.11
N GLY A 66 -0.47 15.98 -14.58
CA GLY A 66 -0.44 14.77 -13.78
C GLY A 66 0.74 13.88 -14.15
N SER A 67 1.13 13.02 -13.22
CA SER A 67 2.19 12.03 -13.36
C SER A 67 1.79 10.76 -12.62
N ASP A 68 1.91 9.61 -13.28
CA ASP A 68 1.75 8.28 -12.72
C ASP A 68 3.00 7.47 -13.03
N THR A 69 3.85 7.29 -12.03
CA THR A 69 5.19 6.69 -12.16
C THR A 69 5.33 5.50 -11.22
N ARG A 70 5.90 4.41 -11.75
CA ARG A 70 6.22 3.20 -11.00
C ARG A 70 7.63 2.73 -11.33
N LEU A 71 8.42 2.51 -10.29
CA LEU A 71 9.76 1.95 -10.33
C LEU A 71 9.75 0.62 -9.59
N ASP A 72 10.14 -0.46 -10.25
CA ASP A 72 10.28 -1.78 -9.64
C ASP A 72 11.75 -2.23 -9.69
N TYR A 73 12.21 -2.88 -8.63
CA TYR A 73 13.45 -3.62 -8.58
C TYR A 73 13.18 -5.01 -8.03
N SER A 74 13.30 -6.03 -8.88
CA SER A 74 13.02 -7.42 -8.52
C SER A 74 14.28 -8.29 -8.55
N ARG A 75 14.42 -9.19 -7.57
CA ARG A 75 15.51 -10.17 -7.47
C ARG A 75 14.97 -11.51 -6.98
N LYS A 76 15.80 -12.56 -7.02
CA LYS A 76 15.38 -13.89 -6.55
C LYS A 76 14.94 -13.90 -5.07
N SER A 77 15.59 -13.11 -4.24
CA SER A 77 15.32 -13.04 -2.80
C SER A 77 14.22 -12.04 -2.42
N GLY A 78 13.62 -11.29 -3.35
CA GLY A 78 12.68 -10.24 -2.96
C GLY A 78 12.44 -9.20 -4.04
N PHE A 79 11.67 -8.17 -3.71
CA PHE A 79 11.40 -7.06 -4.61
C PHE A 79 11.23 -5.76 -3.83
N THR A 80 11.46 -4.65 -4.50
CA THR A 80 11.18 -3.30 -4.02
C THR A 80 10.44 -2.56 -5.10
N PHE A 81 9.43 -1.78 -4.73
CA PHE A 81 8.80 -0.88 -5.69
C PHE A 81 8.52 0.48 -5.06
N LEU A 82 8.59 1.51 -5.89
CA LEU A 82 8.19 2.87 -5.60
C LEU A 82 7.11 3.28 -6.59
N ILE A 83 5.99 3.76 -6.06
CA ILE A 83 4.92 4.39 -6.83
C ILE A 83 4.93 5.88 -6.49
N PHE A 84 4.79 6.71 -7.51
CA PHE A 84 4.56 8.14 -7.38
C PHE A 84 3.42 8.52 -8.32
N ASN A 85 2.30 8.94 -7.74
CA ASN A 85 1.17 9.48 -8.48
C ASN A 85 0.90 10.89 -7.97
N GLY A 86 0.71 11.86 -8.85
CA GLY A 86 0.35 13.19 -8.39
C GLY A 86 -0.01 14.09 -9.53
N GLY A 87 -0.76 15.14 -9.21
CA GLY A 87 -1.15 16.12 -10.20
C GLY A 87 -1.65 17.40 -9.59
N PHE A 88 -1.65 18.44 -10.42
CA PHE A 88 -2.23 19.72 -10.11
C PHE A 88 -3.13 20.18 -11.25
N GLY A 89 -4.25 20.79 -10.89
CA GLY A 89 -5.20 21.37 -11.83
C GLY A 89 -5.64 22.75 -11.38
N SER A 90 -5.67 23.71 -12.31
CA SER A 90 -6.24 25.03 -12.10
C SER A 90 -7.40 25.30 -13.04
N ASN A 91 -8.40 26.04 -12.53
CA ASN A 91 -9.54 26.55 -13.27
C ASN A 91 -9.65 28.06 -13.00
N ASN A 92 -9.54 28.90 -14.05
CA ASN A 92 -9.53 30.36 -13.95
C ASN A 92 -8.50 30.89 -12.94
N GLY A 93 -7.31 30.28 -12.92
CA GLY A 93 -6.24 30.64 -11.98
C GLY A 93 -6.44 30.14 -10.54
N LYS A 94 -7.59 29.56 -10.19
CA LYS A 94 -7.81 28.93 -8.88
C LYS A 94 -7.45 27.44 -8.93
N ARG A 95 -6.61 27.00 -7.99
CA ARG A 95 -6.18 25.59 -7.88
C ARG A 95 -7.34 24.73 -7.38
N PHE A 96 -7.91 23.95 -8.29
CA PHE A 96 -9.06 23.08 -8.07
C PHE A 96 -8.64 21.66 -7.65
N PHE A 97 -7.57 21.13 -8.27
CA PHE A 97 -7.06 19.78 -8.00
C PHE A 97 -5.61 19.84 -7.52
N SER A 98 -5.30 19.09 -6.47
CA SER A 98 -3.93 18.90 -6.00
C SER A 98 -3.86 17.64 -5.14
N GLU A 99 -3.28 16.59 -5.71
CA GLU A 99 -3.09 15.31 -5.03
C GLU A 99 -1.67 14.81 -5.27
N THR A 100 -1.07 14.18 -4.27
CA THR A 100 0.21 13.51 -4.38
C THR A 100 0.21 12.27 -3.50
N LEU A 101 0.57 11.13 -4.07
CA LEU A 101 0.74 9.86 -3.40
C LEU A 101 2.12 9.31 -3.76
N ALA A 102 2.94 9.07 -2.75
CA ALA A 102 4.17 8.31 -2.90
C ALA A 102 4.11 7.06 -2.01
N HIS A 103 4.46 5.90 -2.55
CA HIS A 103 4.44 4.64 -1.80
C HIS A 103 5.68 3.81 -2.13
N LEU A 104 6.53 3.57 -1.14
CA LEU A 104 7.69 2.70 -1.22
C LEU A 104 7.41 1.42 -0.43
N ARG A 105 7.66 0.26 -1.02
CA ARG A 105 7.60 -1.03 -0.33
C ARG A 105 8.76 -1.91 -0.72
N ASN A 106 9.38 -2.53 0.28
CA ASN A 106 10.40 -3.56 0.13
C ASN A 106 9.86 -4.87 0.74
N VAL A 107 10.12 -5.99 0.05
CA VAL A 107 9.78 -7.33 0.51
C VAL A 107 10.97 -8.25 0.31
N GLU A 108 11.43 -8.89 1.38
CA GLU A 108 12.53 -9.86 1.36
C GLU A 108 12.04 -11.25 1.76
N THR A 109 12.48 -12.26 1.03
CA THR A 109 12.22 -13.66 1.31
C THR A 109 13.35 -14.18 2.18
N ILE A 110 13.05 -14.46 3.44
CA ILE A 110 14.01 -15.02 4.41
C ILE A 110 13.96 -16.55 4.34
N HIS A 111 12.79 -17.11 4.08
CA HIS A 111 12.57 -18.55 3.98
C HIS A 111 11.53 -18.85 2.90
N GLU A 112 11.43 -20.09 2.42
CA GLU A 112 10.49 -20.46 1.34
C GLU A 112 9.04 -20.10 1.68
N MET A 113 8.67 -20.19 2.96
CA MET A 113 7.34 -19.85 3.48
C MET A 113 7.24 -18.46 4.11
N ILE A 114 8.36 -17.77 4.37
CA ILE A 114 8.37 -16.52 5.17
C ILE A 114 9.08 -15.41 4.42
N GLN A 115 8.39 -14.28 4.32
CA GLN A 115 8.93 -13.01 3.85
C GLN A 115 8.77 -11.96 4.94
N ILE A 116 9.56 -10.92 4.88
CA ILE A 116 9.38 -9.69 5.65
C ILE A 116 9.09 -8.56 4.69
N GLU A 117 8.28 -7.61 5.12
CA GLU A 117 8.04 -6.37 4.40
C GLU A 117 8.30 -5.16 5.27
N ALA A 118 8.72 -4.08 4.61
CA ALA A 118 8.74 -2.74 5.16
C ALA A 118 8.19 -1.78 4.10
N PHE A 119 7.39 -0.81 4.51
CA PHE A 119 6.79 0.16 3.60
C PHE A 119 6.66 1.54 4.24
N GLY A 120 6.68 2.55 3.37
CA GLY A 120 6.43 3.94 3.70
C GLY A 120 5.51 4.55 2.66
N GLN A 121 4.57 5.38 3.09
CA GLN A 121 3.63 6.08 2.25
C GLN A 121 3.51 7.53 2.68
N TYR A 122 3.44 8.41 1.69
CA TYR A 122 3.14 9.82 1.82
C TYR A 122 1.94 10.15 0.93
N ASP A 123 0.94 10.84 1.46
CA ASP A 123 -0.29 11.18 0.75
C ASP A 123 -0.70 12.63 1.08
N THR A 124 -1.16 13.36 0.06
CA THR A 124 -1.74 14.70 0.16
C THR A 124 -2.94 14.76 -0.77
N ASN A 125 -4.02 15.36 -0.29
CA ASN A 125 -5.23 15.46 -1.08
C ASN A 125 -6.02 16.71 -0.69
N LYS A 126 -5.97 17.73 -1.55
CA LYS A 126 -6.66 19.00 -1.30
C LYS A 126 -8.18 18.86 -1.28
N GLU A 127 -8.77 17.98 -2.08
CA GLU A 127 -10.22 17.76 -2.13
C GLU A 127 -10.73 17.16 -0.82
N ARG A 128 -9.90 16.33 -0.16
CA ARG A 128 -10.17 15.71 1.14
C ARG A 128 -9.69 16.55 2.34
N LEU A 129 -9.22 17.78 2.10
CA LEU A 129 -8.57 18.65 3.11
C LEU A 129 -7.38 17.97 3.80
N LEU A 130 -6.80 16.94 3.19
CA LEU A 130 -5.66 16.20 3.71
C LEU A 130 -4.39 16.94 3.28
N LEU A 131 -3.84 17.72 4.21
CA LEU A 131 -2.59 18.44 3.98
C LEU A 131 -1.43 17.47 3.87
N GLU A 132 -1.40 16.47 4.75
CA GLU A 132 -0.33 15.50 4.83
C GLU A 132 -0.78 14.23 5.55
N ARG A 133 -0.43 13.08 5.01
CA ARG A 133 -0.49 11.78 5.69
C ARG A 133 0.81 11.05 5.47
N MET A 134 1.44 10.61 6.55
CA MET A 134 2.60 9.74 6.53
C MET A 134 2.25 8.41 7.20
N ILE A 135 2.50 7.31 6.52
CA ILE A 135 2.36 5.95 7.07
C ILE A 135 3.70 5.24 6.93
N GLY A 136 4.20 4.64 8.00
CA GLY A 136 5.36 3.76 7.98
C GLY A 136 5.03 2.45 8.68
N GLY A 137 5.40 1.31 8.08
CA GLY A 137 5.08 0.02 8.67
C GLY A 137 6.00 -1.11 8.22
N ALA A 138 5.97 -2.20 8.97
CA ALA A 138 6.71 -3.41 8.69
C ALA A 138 6.02 -4.64 9.29
N GLY A 139 6.30 -5.81 8.72
CA GLY A 139 5.72 -7.05 9.22
C GLY A 139 6.08 -8.31 8.44
N PRO A 140 5.74 -9.48 8.98
CA PRO A 140 5.92 -10.74 8.29
C PRO A 140 4.83 -11.01 7.23
N ARG A 141 5.19 -11.76 6.21
CA ARG A 141 4.28 -12.35 5.22
C ARG A 141 4.54 -13.84 5.12
N PHE A 142 3.47 -14.62 5.12
CA PHE A 142 3.49 -16.06 5.06
C PHE A 142 2.99 -16.51 3.70
N ARG A 143 3.84 -17.19 2.94
CA ARG A 143 3.49 -17.83 1.68
C ARG A 143 2.86 -19.18 2.01
N LEU A 144 1.54 -19.22 2.07
CA LEU A 144 0.77 -20.38 2.49
C LEU A 144 0.62 -21.42 1.38
N TYR A 145 0.62 -20.97 0.12
CA TYR A 145 0.54 -21.85 -1.04
C TYR A 145 1.23 -21.24 -2.26
N ARG A 146 1.92 -22.06 -3.06
CA ARG A 146 2.57 -21.64 -4.30
C ARG A 146 2.54 -22.76 -5.33
N THR A 147 2.13 -22.40 -6.54
CA THR A 147 2.20 -23.18 -7.78
C THR A 147 2.70 -22.23 -8.87
N ASP A 148 3.05 -22.74 -10.05
CA ASP A 148 3.55 -21.93 -11.17
C ASP A 148 2.55 -20.86 -11.65
N SER A 149 1.25 -21.09 -11.46
CA SER A 149 0.19 -20.15 -11.89
C SER A 149 -0.53 -19.45 -10.75
N PHE A 150 -0.29 -19.85 -9.49
CA PHE A 150 -1.06 -19.36 -8.35
C PHE A 150 -0.22 -19.29 -7.10
N GLN A 151 -0.35 -18.19 -6.36
CA GLN A 151 0.25 -18.04 -5.05
C GLN A 151 -0.74 -17.43 -4.07
N PHE A 152 -0.71 -17.93 -2.84
CA PHE A 152 -1.48 -17.39 -1.73
C PHE A 152 -0.53 -16.94 -0.63
N ILE A 153 -0.54 -15.64 -0.35
CA ILE A 153 0.33 -14.99 0.63
C ILE A 153 -0.55 -14.22 1.62
N LEU A 154 -0.33 -14.45 2.91
CA LEU A 154 -1.00 -13.75 4.00
C LEU A 154 0.04 -12.88 4.73
N GLY A 155 -0.19 -11.57 4.78
CA GLY A 155 0.69 -10.62 5.47
C GLY A 155 0.00 -9.99 6.68
N THR A 156 0.78 -9.68 7.70
CA THR A 156 0.35 -8.82 8.82
C THR A 156 1.47 -7.85 9.15
N SER A 157 1.14 -6.58 9.32
CA SER A 157 2.13 -5.53 9.51
C SER A 157 1.67 -4.53 10.56
N LEU A 158 2.62 -4.11 11.40
CA LEU A 158 2.42 -2.98 12.30
C LEU A 158 2.76 -1.71 11.55
N PHE A 159 1.96 -0.67 11.73
CA PHE A 159 2.22 0.62 11.13
C PHE A 159 1.93 1.77 12.10
N TYR A 160 2.60 2.89 11.85
CA TYR A 160 2.38 4.15 12.50
C TYR A 160 1.91 5.16 11.45
N GLU A 161 0.91 5.96 11.79
CA GLU A 161 0.26 6.91 10.91
C GLU A 161 0.19 8.29 11.58
N THR A 162 0.57 9.33 10.84
CA THR A 162 0.39 10.74 11.22
C THR A 162 -0.41 11.43 10.12
N GLU A 163 -1.44 12.18 10.49
CA GLU A 163 -2.28 12.93 9.57
C GLU A 163 -2.40 14.40 10.00
N LEU A 164 -2.40 15.30 9.02
CA LEU A 164 -2.68 16.72 9.19
C LEU A 164 -3.79 17.12 8.21
N TYR A 165 -4.84 17.77 8.73
CA TYR A 165 -5.97 18.27 7.97
C TYR A 165 -6.05 19.79 8.01
N ASP A 166 -6.56 20.39 6.93
CA ASP A 166 -6.93 21.80 6.90
C ASP A 166 -8.35 21.95 7.44
N LEU A 167 -8.48 22.58 8.60
CA LEU A 167 -9.78 22.82 9.28
C LEU A 167 -10.13 24.33 9.32
N SER A 168 -9.45 25.15 8.52
CA SER A 168 -9.56 26.61 8.55
C SER A 168 -10.80 27.19 7.86
#